data_AF-A0A935WAD5-F1
#
_entry.id   AF-A0A935WAD5-F1
#
_cell.length_a   1.000
_cell.length_b   1.000
_cell.length_c   1.000
_cell.angle_alpha   90.00
_cell.angle_beta   90.00
_cell.angle_gamma   90.00
#
_symmetry.space_group_name_H-M   'P 1'
#
loop_
_entity.id
_entity.type
_entity.pdbx_description
1 polymer ?
#
loop_
_entity_poly.entity_id
_entity_poly.type
_entity_poly.pdbx_seq_one_letter_code
_entity_poly.pdbx_strand_id
1 'polypeptide(L)'
;MNTKDLENPLSELISDEIYSILDSRGLINKKSVRDYIIRKRFDHLREKEVSAGDAIEKIQEDYPYLQFDSIRKIIYNKPQA
;
A
#
# COMPACT_ATOMS: atom_id res chain seq x y z
N MET A 1 -23.33 8.83 13.97
CA MET A 1 -22.60 8.71 12.69
C MET A 1 -21.17 8.34 13.04
N ASN A 2 -20.75 7.09 12.84
CA ASN A 2 -19.37 6.68 13.08
C ASN A 2 -18.61 6.81 11.76
N THR A 3 -18.10 8.01 11.48
CA THR A 3 -17.03 8.20 10.50
C THR A 3 -15.74 7.73 11.16
N LYS A 4 -15.56 6.40 11.26
CA LYS A 4 -14.26 5.82 11.54
C LYS A 4 -13.39 6.26 10.36
N ASP A 5 -12.44 7.13 10.63
CA ASP A 5 -11.63 7.84 9.64
C ASP A 5 -11.24 6.90 8.50
N LEU A 6 -11.77 7.18 7.31
CA LEU A 6 -11.25 6.61 6.06
C LEU A 6 -9.87 7.25 5.89
N GLU A 7 -8.88 6.70 6.58
CA GLU A 7 -7.49 7.15 6.46
C GLU A 7 -7.11 7.12 4.98
N ASN A 8 -6.90 8.30 4.41
CA ASN A 8 -6.46 8.47 3.05
C ASN A 8 -5.10 7.78 2.90
N PRO A 9 -5.02 6.65 2.17
CA PRO A 9 -3.77 5.90 2.01
C PRO A 9 -2.72 6.67 1.21
N LEU A 10 -3.10 7.79 0.60
CA LEU A 10 -2.27 8.68 -0.20
C LEU A 10 -2.15 10.06 0.46
N SER A 11 -2.33 10.19 1.77
CA SER A 11 -2.30 11.47 2.50
C SER A 11 -0.98 12.24 2.36
N GLU A 12 0.11 11.54 2.07
CA GLU A 12 1.42 12.15 1.76
C GLU A 12 1.50 12.76 0.35
N LEU A 13 0.56 12.43 -0.53
CA LEU A 13 0.54 12.86 -1.94
C LEU A 13 -0.61 13.83 -2.24
N ILE A 14 -1.78 13.59 -1.64
CA ILE A 14 -3.00 14.36 -1.88
C ILE A 14 -3.80 14.52 -0.58
N SER A 15 -4.55 15.61 -0.46
CA SER A 15 -5.44 15.82 0.69
C SER A 15 -6.59 14.82 0.71
N ASP A 16 -7.18 14.63 1.88
CA ASP A 16 -8.32 13.71 2.08
C ASP A 16 -9.52 14.10 1.23
N GLU A 17 -9.74 15.40 1.05
CA GLU A 17 -10.78 15.93 0.16
C GLU A 17 -10.55 15.47 -1.30
N ILE A 18 -9.33 15.62 -1.82
CA ILE A 18 -8.99 15.21 -3.18
C ILE A 18 -9.09 13.70 -3.32
N TYR A 19 -8.59 12.92 -2.34
CA TYR A 19 -8.75 11.48 -2.34
C TYR A 19 -10.22 11.07 -2.41
N SER A 20 -11.07 11.66 -1.56
CA SER A 20 -12.51 11.38 -1.54
C SER A 20 -13.20 11.69 -2.87
N ILE A 21 -12.86 12.82 -3.50
CA ILE A 21 -13.42 13.19 -4.81
C ILE A 21 -13.00 12.19 -5.89
N LEU A 22 -11.71 11.86 -5.96
CA LEU A 22 -11.20 10.90 -6.96
C LEU A 22 -11.79 9.51 -6.74
N ASP A 23 -11.90 9.07 -5.48
CA ASP A 23 -12.40 7.75 -5.14
C ASP A 23 -13.89 7.61 -5.45
N SER A 24 -14.70 8.62 -5.08
CA SER A 24 -16.13 8.64 -5.35
C SER A 24 -16.48 8.59 -6.84
N ARG A 25 -15.55 9.02 -7.70
CA ARG A 25 -15.69 9.01 -9.16
C ARG A 25 -15.05 7.80 -9.84
N GLY A 26 -14.50 6.86 -9.06
CA GLY A 26 -13.81 5.68 -9.59
C GLY A 26 -12.50 6.01 -10.32
N LEU A 27 -11.90 7.17 -10.04
CA LEU A 27 -10.63 7.61 -10.66
C LEU A 27 -9.39 7.05 -9.94
N ILE A 28 -9.58 6.40 -8.78
CA ILE A 28 -8.52 5.74 -8.03
C ILE A 28 -8.43 4.26 -8.41
N ASN A 29 -7.26 3.84 -8.90
CA ASN A 29 -6.97 2.44 -9.08
C ASN A 29 -6.61 1.78 -7.72
N LYS A 30 -7.57 1.07 -7.12
CA LYS A 30 -7.40 0.40 -5.83
C LYS A 30 -6.21 -0.57 -5.78
N LYS A 31 -5.91 -1.27 -6.89
CA LYS A 31 -4.74 -2.16 -6.98
C LYS A 31 -3.45 -1.36 -6.88
N SER A 32 -3.32 -0.27 -7.63
CA SER A 32 -2.14 0.59 -7.57
C SER A 32 -1.94 1.23 -6.20
N VAL A 33 -3.04 1.63 -5.54
CA VAL A 33 -3.00 2.13 -4.16
C VAL A 33 -2.51 1.07 -3.19
N ARG A 34 -3.06 -0.16 -3.24
CA ARG A 34 -2.57 -1.28 -2.43
C ARG A 34 -1.08 -1.53 -2.66
N ASP A 35 -0.67 -1.59 -3.92
CA ASP A 35 0.72 -1.86 -4.28
C ASP A 35 1.66 -0.76 -3.75
N TYR A 36 1.20 0.50 -3.71
CA TYR A 36 1.91 1.61 -3.08
C TYR A 36 2.03 1.43 -1.56
N ILE A 37 0.93 1.09 -0.87
CA ILE A 37 0.93 0.84 0.58
C ILE A 37 1.88 -0.31 0.93
N ILE A 38 1.87 -1.40 0.16
CA ILE A 38 2.79 -2.54 0.34
C ILE A 38 4.24 -2.11 0.25
N ARG A 39 4.59 -1.28 -0.75
CA ARG A 39 5.96 -0.75 -0.89
C ARG A 39 6.35 0.11 0.30
N LYS A 40 5.48 1.03 0.73
CA LYS A 40 5.73 1.87 1.91
C LYS A 40 5.92 1.04 3.18
N ARG A 41 5.11 0.00 3.38
CA ARG A 41 5.24 -0.93 4.51
C ARG A 41 6.56 -1.68 4.46
N PHE A 42 6.97 -2.15 3.28
CA PHE A 42 8.26 -2.79 3.09
C PHE A 42 9.42 -1.86 3.42
N ASP A 43 9.41 -0.64 2.89
CA ASP A 43 10.46 0.35 3.14
C ASP A 43 10.58 0.65 4.65
N HIS A 44 9.46 0.84 5.35
CA HIS A 44 9.44 1.02 6.82
C HIS A 44 10.00 -0.18 7.60
N LEU A 45 9.76 -1.41 7.14
CA LEU A 45 10.34 -2.61 7.76
C LEU A 45 11.85 -2.69 7.52
N ARG A 46 12.31 -2.28 6.35
CA ARG A 46 13.74 -2.22 6.00
C ARG A 46 14.48 -1.16 6.80
N GLU A 47 13.86 -0.02 7.09
CA GLU A 47 14.40 1.02 7.99
C GLU A 47 14.60 0.51 9.42
N LYS A 48 13.80 -0.48 9.84
CA LYS A 48 13.92 -1.17 11.13
C LYS A 48 14.86 -2.39 11.10
N GLU A 49 15.70 -2.49 10.06
CA GLU A 49 16.68 -3.55 9.86
C GLU A 49 16.07 -4.97 9.75
N VAL A 50 14.77 -5.10 9.49
CA VAL A 50 14.11 -6.39 9.23
C VAL A 50 14.61 -6.94 7.91
N SER A 51 14.96 -8.23 7.85
CA SER A 51 15.45 -8.87 6.61
C SER A 51 14.39 -8.79 5.51
N ALA A 52 14.80 -8.83 4.24
CA ALA A 52 13.85 -8.71 3.12
C ALA A 52 12.83 -9.87 3.09
N GLY A 53 13.27 -11.08 3.45
CA GLY A 53 12.39 -12.25 3.57
C GLY A 53 11.36 -12.05 4.67
N ASP A 54 11.82 -11.75 5.89
CA ASP A 54 10.92 -11.54 7.04
C ASP A 54 9.99 -10.35 6.83
N ALA A 55 10.44 -9.31 6.12
CA ALA A 55 9.60 -8.16 5.80
C ALA A 55 8.46 -8.54 4.85
N ILE A 56 8.73 -9.40 3.86
CA ILE A 56 7.70 -9.92 2.95
C ILE A 56 6.72 -10.82 3.69
N GLU A 57 7.21 -11.69 4.59
CA GLU A 57 6.35 -12.54 5.43
C GLU A 57 5.42 -11.70 6.32
N LYS A 58 5.94 -10.66 6.98
CA LYS A 58 5.12 -9.73 7.76
C LYS A 58 4.06 -9.00 6.94
N ILE A 59 4.39 -8.61 5.71
CA ILE A 59 3.40 -8.01 4.79
C ILE A 59 2.36 -9.07 4.37
N GLN A 60 2.75 -10.33 4.23
CA GLN A 60 1.83 -11.41 3.90
C GLN A 60 0.80 -11.65 5.00
N GLU A 61 1.16 -11.46 6.27
CA GLU A 61 0.22 -11.48 7.40
C GLU A 61 -0.87 -10.39 7.25
N ASP A 62 -0.48 -9.19 6.80
CA ASP A 62 -1.41 -8.07 6.51
C ASP A 62 -2.27 -8.32 5.26
N TYR A 63 -1.79 -9.14 4.32
CA TYR A 63 -2.46 -9.47 3.05
C TYR A 63 -2.48 -10.98 2.76
N PRO A 64 -3.25 -11.80 3.51
CA PRO A 64 -3.19 -13.27 3.42
C PRO A 64 -3.56 -13.85 2.05
N TYR A 65 -4.29 -13.08 1.24
CA TYR A 65 -4.67 -13.46 -0.12
C TYR A 65 -3.55 -13.25 -1.15
N LEU A 66 -2.46 -12.56 -0.77
CA LEU A 66 -1.27 -12.41 -1.62
C LEU A 66 -0.25 -13.50 -1.30
N GLN A 67 0.37 -14.03 -2.35
CA GLN A 67 1.48 -14.96 -2.21
C GLN A 67 2.79 -14.20 -2.00
N PHE A 68 3.76 -14.80 -1.33
CA PHE A 68 5.10 -14.24 -1.12
C PHE A 68 5.70 -13.68 -2.44
N ASP A 69 5.66 -14.47 -3.51
CA ASP A 69 6.15 -14.04 -4.83
C ASP A 69 5.35 -12.89 -5.45
N SER A 70 4.06 -12.78 -5.15
CA SER A 70 3.24 -11.65 -5.59
C SER A 70 3.66 -10.37 -4.89
N ILE A 71 3.89 -10.43 -3.58
CA ILE A 71 4.38 -9.30 -2.78
C ILE A 71 5.78 -8.89 -3.27
N ARG A 72 6.67 -9.87 -3.49
CA ARG A 72 7.99 -9.65 -4.07
C ARG A 72 7.92 -8.89 -5.40
N LYS A 73 7.04 -9.31 -6.33
CA LYS A 73 6.83 -8.60 -7.60
C LYS A 73 6.33 -7.18 -7.41
N ILE A 74 5.40 -6.95 -6.47
CA ILE A 74 4.88 -5.60 -6.16
C ILE A 74 5.99 -4.66 -5.68
N ILE A 75 6.91 -5.18 -4.86
CA ILE A 75 8.03 -4.42 -4.29
C ILE A 75 9.05 -4.04 -5.37
N TYR A 76 9.48 -5.03 -6.17
CA TYR A 76 10.61 -4.85 -7.09
C TYR A 76 10.22 -4.38 -8.50
N ASN A 77 8.99 -4.65 -8.96
CA ASN A 77 8.53 -4.22 -10.29
C ASN A 77 7.66 -2.96 -10.18
N LYS A 78 8.29 -1.82 -9.90
CA LYS A 78 7.61 -0.52 -9.87
C LYS A 78 7.14 -0.16 -11.29
N PRO A 79 5.93 0.41 -11.47
CA PRO A 79 5.51 0.93 -12.76
C PRO A 79 6.52 2.00 -13.22
N GLN A 80 7.01 1.88 -14.46
CA GLN A 80 7.76 2.96 -15.10
C GLN A 80 6.77 4.08 -15.43
N ALA A 81 7.11 5.31 -15.03
CA ALA A 81 6.37 6.51 -15.38
C ALA A 81 6.61 6.90 -16.84
#